data_AF-A0A7J3A212-F1
#
_entry.id   AF-A0A7J3A212-F1
#
_cell.length_a   1.000
_cell.length_b   1.000
_cell.length_c   1.000
_cell.angle_alpha   90.00
_cell.angle_beta   90.00
_cell.angle_gamma   90.00
#
_symmetry.space_group_name_H-M   'P 1'
#
loop_
_entity.id
_entity.type
_entity.pdbx_description
1 polymer ?
#
loop_
_entity_poly.entity_id
_entity_poly.type
_entity_poly.pdbx_seq_one_letter_code
_entity_poly.pdbx_strand_id
1 'polypeptide(L)'
;MSLLQLEEVKPSYTYSEPVSRTAKVRPIVGGISLGVPEQAYGGRMAGTLGLIVYSPYNYLYILSNAHVIAMNSKAQFLPLGTAILQPGTYDGGTIGDKVGELYKYIKITFGPRGKNYADAAIAIITIPPDDYLVGEVLGSDNKNTYRISGTTEVSIGDTVRKSGRTTGVTSNTVFDTDATVKVWYTLSKWAIFYD
;
A
#
# COMPACT_ATOMS: atom_id res chain seq x y z
N MET A 1 27.15 -28.95 9.38
CA MET A 1 25.94 -28.85 8.52
C MET A 1 24.73 -29.05 9.39
N SER A 2 23.94 -28.01 9.60
CA SER A 2 22.54 -28.14 10.01
C SER A 2 21.74 -27.38 8.97
N LEU A 3 21.22 -28.13 8.00
CA LEU A 3 20.09 -27.67 7.20
C LEU A 3 18.93 -27.52 8.18
N LEU A 4 18.73 -26.31 8.69
CA LEU A 4 17.37 -25.85 8.95
C LEU A 4 16.69 -25.93 7.59
N GLN A 5 15.91 -27.00 7.37
CA GLN A 5 14.88 -27.00 6.35
C GLN A 5 14.07 -25.73 6.61
N LEU A 6 14.28 -24.71 5.77
CA LEU A 6 13.31 -23.65 5.59
C LEU A 6 12.03 -24.38 5.20
N GLU A 7 11.11 -24.58 6.14
CA GLU A 7 9.77 -25.01 5.80
C GLU A 7 9.30 -24.05 4.71
N GLU A 8 9.03 -24.58 3.52
CA GLU A 8 8.46 -23.79 2.45
C GLU A 8 7.16 -23.21 2.97
N VAL A 9 7.14 -21.89 3.17
CA VAL A 9 5.96 -21.18 3.65
C VAL A 9 4.85 -21.45 2.64
N LYS A 10 3.84 -22.22 3.05
CA LYS A 10 2.72 -22.57 2.17
C LYS A 10 1.96 -21.30 1.79
N PRO A 11 1.56 -21.16 0.52
CA PRO A 11 0.74 -20.03 0.10
C PRO A 11 -0.59 -20.03 0.86
N SER A 12 -1.07 -18.84 1.20
CA SER A 12 -2.36 -18.65 1.88
C SER A 12 -3.52 -18.67 0.88
N TYR A 13 -3.31 -18.07 -0.29
CA TYR A 13 -4.20 -18.13 -1.44
C TYR A 13 -3.36 -18.26 -2.72
N THR A 14 -3.96 -18.88 -3.74
CA THR A 14 -3.34 -19.07 -5.06
C THR A 14 -4.36 -18.67 -6.13
N TYR A 15 -4.06 -17.63 -6.90
CA TYR A 15 -4.84 -17.30 -8.09
C TYR A 15 -4.75 -18.44 -9.11
N SER A 16 -5.77 -18.61 -9.97
CA SER A 16 -5.76 -19.63 -11.03
C SER A 16 -4.54 -19.49 -11.96
N GLU A 17 -4.14 -18.25 -12.21
CA GLU A 17 -3.03 -17.83 -13.05
C GLU A 17 -2.29 -16.62 -12.43
N PRO A 18 -1.02 -16.38 -12.81
CA PRO A 18 -0.31 -15.18 -12.36
C PRO A 18 -1.05 -13.90 -12.76
N VAL A 19 -1.32 -13.03 -11.79
CA VAL A 19 -2.02 -11.76 -11.99
C VAL A 19 -1.05 -10.64 -12.34
N SER A 20 -1.51 -9.66 -13.13
CA SER A 20 -0.74 -8.44 -13.35
C SER A 20 -0.98 -7.45 -12.20
N ARG A 21 0.11 -6.97 -11.59
CA ARG A 21 0.06 -5.96 -10.52
C ARG A 21 -0.52 -4.62 -10.96
N THR A 22 -0.53 -4.33 -12.25
CA THR A 22 -1.09 -3.10 -12.83
C THR A 22 -2.49 -3.31 -13.41
N ALA A 23 -2.99 -4.54 -13.50
CA ALA A 23 -4.34 -4.80 -13.98
C ALA A 23 -5.37 -4.83 -12.84
N LYS A 24 -6.64 -4.98 -13.20
CA LYS A 24 -7.70 -5.35 -12.26
C LYS A 24 -7.43 -6.74 -11.71
N VAL A 25 -7.50 -6.88 -10.39
CA VAL A 25 -7.27 -8.14 -9.67
C VAL A 25 -8.42 -8.38 -8.71
N ARG A 26 -8.97 -9.59 -8.70
CA ARG A 26 -9.95 -10.06 -7.72
C ARG A 26 -9.60 -11.49 -7.28
N PRO A 27 -9.62 -11.81 -5.98
CA PRO A 27 -9.71 -10.87 -4.86
C PRO A 27 -8.53 -9.88 -4.82
N ILE A 28 -8.72 -8.65 -4.34
CA ILE A 28 -7.63 -7.67 -4.17
C ILE A 28 -6.69 -8.07 -3.03
N VAL A 29 -5.39 -7.79 -3.17
CA VAL A 29 -4.33 -8.21 -2.25
C VAL A 29 -3.23 -7.15 -2.13
N GLY A 30 -2.43 -7.16 -1.07
CA GLY A 30 -1.27 -6.29 -0.92
C GLY A 30 -0.26 -6.43 -2.06
N GLY A 31 0.35 -5.32 -2.48
CA GLY A 31 1.40 -5.27 -3.50
C GLY A 31 0.93 -4.98 -4.93
N ILE A 32 -0.36 -4.77 -5.15
CA ILE A 32 -0.95 -4.43 -6.47
C ILE A 32 -1.24 -2.92 -6.59
N SER A 33 -1.57 -2.47 -7.79
CA SER A 33 -1.95 -1.09 -8.09
C SER A 33 -3.18 -0.63 -7.31
N LEU A 34 -3.14 0.60 -6.83
CA LEU A 34 -4.23 1.30 -6.15
C LEU A 34 -4.16 2.79 -6.48
N GLY A 35 -5.27 3.51 -6.47
CA GLY A 35 -5.23 4.97 -6.59
C GLY A 35 -6.57 5.62 -6.33
N VAL A 36 -6.69 6.87 -6.75
CA VAL A 36 -7.91 7.68 -6.67
C VAL A 36 -8.36 8.10 -8.09
N PRO A 37 -9.63 8.51 -8.28
CA PRO A 37 -10.11 9.02 -9.55
C PRO A 37 -9.25 10.16 -10.10
N GLU A 38 -9.15 10.24 -11.42
CA GLU A 38 -8.33 11.23 -12.11
C GLU A 38 -8.78 12.66 -11.81
N GLN A 39 -10.09 12.87 -11.64
CA GLN A 39 -10.67 14.15 -11.25
C GLN A 39 -10.29 14.54 -9.81
N ALA A 40 -10.21 13.56 -8.91
CA ALA A 40 -9.79 13.80 -7.52
C ALA A 40 -8.29 14.10 -7.45
N TYR A 41 -7.47 13.34 -8.17
CA TYR A 41 -6.03 13.55 -8.20
C TYR A 41 -5.64 14.80 -8.99
N GLY A 42 -6.38 15.17 -10.04
CA GLY A 42 -5.94 16.17 -11.02
C GLY A 42 -4.90 15.60 -11.98
N GLY A 43 -5.18 14.41 -12.53
CA GLY A 43 -4.33 13.65 -13.45
C GLY A 43 -4.38 12.15 -13.18
N ARG A 44 -3.65 11.36 -13.97
CA ARG A 44 -3.53 9.91 -13.75
C ARG A 44 -2.47 9.59 -12.69
N MET A 45 -2.78 8.66 -11.79
CA MET A 45 -1.94 8.28 -10.65
C MET A 45 -2.15 6.81 -10.29
N ALA A 46 -1.08 6.17 -9.84
CA ALA A 46 -1.16 4.91 -9.13
C ALA A 46 -0.10 4.82 -8.02
N GLY A 47 -0.50 4.28 -6.88
CA GLY A 47 0.33 3.77 -5.81
C GLY A 47 0.14 2.26 -5.63
N THR A 48 0.58 1.76 -4.49
CA THR A 48 0.48 0.33 -4.15
C THR A 48 -0.54 0.15 -3.02
N LEU A 49 -1.41 -0.84 -3.13
CA LEU A 49 -2.17 -1.34 -2.00
C LEU A 49 -1.20 -1.96 -1.00
N GLY A 50 -1.08 -1.41 0.21
CA GLY A 50 -0.19 -1.95 1.23
C GLY A 50 -0.72 -3.29 1.75
N LEU A 51 -1.80 -3.22 2.54
CA LEU A 51 -2.49 -4.37 3.10
C LEU A 51 -3.98 -4.08 3.27
N ILE A 52 -4.77 -5.13 3.42
CA ILE A 52 -6.13 -5.05 3.93
C ILE A 52 -6.11 -5.55 5.37
N VAL A 53 -6.63 -4.75 6.30
CA VAL A 53 -6.43 -4.97 7.74
C VAL A 53 -7.71 -4.74 8.53
N TYR A 54 -7.86 -5.45 9.65
CA TYR A 54 -8.85 -5.12 10.67
C TYR A 54 -8.30 -4.05 11.60
N SER A 55 -9.17 -3.15 12.04
CA SER A 55 -8.94 -2.31 13.20
C SER A 55 -9.19 -3.07 14.51
N PRO A 56 -8.79 -2.50 15.66
CA PRO A 56 -9.10 -3.08 16.97
C PRO A 56 -10.60 -3.30 17.24
N TYR A 57 -11.47 -2.61 16.51
CA TYR A 57 -12.93 -2.71 16.62
C TYR A 57 -13.56 -3.56 15.51
N ASN A 58 -12.76 -4.39 14.83
CA ASN A 58 -13.18 -5.30 13.77
C ASN A 58 -13.75 -4.62 12.49
N TYR A 59 -13.48 -3.32 12.29
CA TYR A 59 -13.72 -2.67 10.99
C TYR A 59 -12.60 -2.97 10.01
N LEU A 60 -12.96 -3.20 8.74
CA LEU A 60 -12.03 -3.58 7.69
C LEU A 60 -11.61 -2.38 6.84
N TYR A 61 -10.30 -2.25 6.62
CA TYR A 61 -9.70 -1.12 5.91
C TYR A 61 -8.67 -1.55 4.88
N ILE A 62 -8.60 -0.80 3.78
CA ILE A 62 -7.47 -0.80 2.85
C ILE A 62 -6.43 0.20 3.38
N LEU A 63 -5.18 -0.24 3.54
CA LEU A 63 -4.05 0.59 3.98
C LEU A 63 -3.13 0.92 2.80
N SER A 64 -2.74 2.19 2.67
CA SER A 64 -1.72 2.65 1.71
C SER A 64 -1.07 3.94 2.24
N ASN A 65 -0.17 4.53 1.47
CA ASN A 65 0.37 5.85 1.81
C ASN A 65 -0.71 6.93 1.61
N ALA A 66 -0.66 7.99 2.41
CA ALA A 66 -1.51 9.16 2.23
C ALA A 66 -1.25 9.86 0.90
N HIS A 67 -0.01 9.87 0.40
CA HIS A 67 0.26 10.43 -0.94
C HIS A 67 -0.39 9.64 -2.08
N VAL A 68 -0.78 8.38 -1.84
CA VAL A 68 -1.43 7.52 -2.84
C VAL A 68 -2.94 7.73 -2.84
N ILE A 69 -3.57 7.69 -1.66
CA ILE A 69 -5.04 7.65 -1.57
C ILE A 69 -5.69 8.87 -0.92
N ALA A 70 -4.90 9.81 -0.39
CA ALA A 70 -5.39 10.96 0.36
C ALA A 70 -4.90 12.32 -0.16
N MET A 71 -4.13 12.37 -1.25
CA MET A 71 -3.62 13.62 -1.82
C MET A 71 -3.88 13.72 -3.33
N ASN A 72 -4.01 14.95 -3.82
CA ASN A 72 -4.00 15.26 -5.24
C ASN A 72 -2.57 15.56 -5.76
N SER A 73 -2.44 15.81 -7.07
CA SER A 73 -1.19 16.11 -7.78
C SER A 73 -0.47 17.37 -7.28
N LYS A 74 -1.14 18.20 -6.49
CA LYS A 74 -0.58 19.41 -5.85
C LYS A 74 -0.25 19.18 -4.37
N ALA A 75 -0.26 17.93 -3.91
CA ALA A 75 -0.10 17.53 -2.51
C ALA A 75 -1.06 18.32 -1.59
N GLN A 76 -2.32 18.39 -1.98
CA GLN A 76 -3.43 18.86 -1.15
C GLN A 76 -4.26 17.65 -0.74
N PHE A 77 -4.68 17.61 0.51
CA PHE A 77 -5.46 16.50 1.02
C PHE A 77 -6.85 16.44 0.39
N LEU A 78 -7.28 15.23 0.04
CA LEU A 78 -8.58 14.94 -0.52
C LEU A 78 -9.65 14.91 0.58
N PRO A 79 -10.92 15.21 0.25
CA PRO A 79 -12.04 14.98 1.16
C PRO A 79 -12.16 13.52 1.56
N LEU A 80 -12.59 13.26 2.79
CA LEU A 80 -13.04 11.93 3.19
C LEU A 80 -14.24 11.50 2.32
N GLY A 81 -14.38 10.20 2.09
CA GLY A 81 -15.33 9.63 1.13
C GLY A 81 -14.83 9.59 -0.32
N THR A 82 -13.65 10.15 -0.61
CA THR A 82 -13.05 10.05 -1.96
C THR A 82 -12.88 8.57 -2.35
N ALA A 83 -13.36 8.21 -3.55
CA ALA A 83 -13.29 6.84 -4.03
C ALA A 83 -11.84 6.33 -4.15
N ILE A 84 -11.63 5.06 -3.83
CA ILE A 84 -10.39 4.31 -4.04
C ILE A 84 -10.60 3.28 -5.13
N LEU A 85 -9.69 3.24 -6.10
CA LEU A 85 -9.79 2.41 -7.30
C LEU A 85 -8.71 1.32 -7.31
N GLN A 86 -9.08 0.13 -7.76
CA GLN A 86 -8.14 -0.97 -8.05
C GLN A 86 -8.42 -1.48 -9.47
N PRO A 87 -7.52 -1.25 -10.45
CA PRO A 87 -6.21 -0.60 -10.30
C PRO A 87 -6.31 0.93 -10.18
N GLY A 88 -5.17 1.62 -9.95
CA GLY A 88 -5.09 3.07 -10.04
C GLY A 88 -5.28 3.60 -11.47
N THR A 89 -5.59 4.89 -11.61
CA THR A 89 -5.90 5.51 -12.92
C THR A 89 -4.71 5.52 -13.88
N TYR A 90 -3.47 5.61 -13.37
CA TYR A 90 -2.27 5.47 -14.20
C TYR A 90 -2.20 4.10 -14.90
N ASP A 91 -2.69 3.06 -14.24
CA ASP A 91 -2.72 1.70 -14.78
C ASP A 91 -4.07 1.33 -15.44
N GLY A 92 -4.94 2.32 -15.67
CA GLY A 92 -6.18 2.15 -16.45
C GLY A 92 -7.45 1.97 -15.62
N GLY A 93 -7.37 2.11 -14.29
CA GLY A 93 -8.56 2.07 -13.43
C GLY A 93 -9.53 3.21 -13.70
N THR A 94 -10.82 2.92 -13.57
CA THR A 94 -11.93 3.87 -13.75
C THR A 94 -12.79 3.94 -12.50
N ILE A 95 -13.78 4.84 -12.47
CA ILE A 95 -14.74 4.88 -11.35
C ILE A 95 -15.53 3.58 -11.18
N GLY A 96 -15.69 2.78 -12.24
CA GLY A 96 -16.29 1.45 -12.20
C GLY A 96 -15.44 0.40 -11.46
N ASP A 97 -14.19 0.72 -11.15
CA ASP A 97 -13.24 -0.13 -10.43
C ASP A 97 -13.09 0.27 -8.96
N LYS A 98 -14.06 1.04 -8.44
CA LYS A 98 -14.10 1.44 -7.03
C LYS A 98 -14.11 0.22 -6.11
N VAL A 99 -13.18 0.20 -5.17
CA VAL A 99 -13.06 -0.84 -4.13
C VAL A 99 -13.23 -0.29 -2.72
N GLY A 100 -13.19 1.03 -2.54
CA GLY A 100 -13.33 1.64 -1.23
C GLY A 100 -13.51 3.15 -1.26
N GLU A 101 -13.49 3.73 -0.07
CA GLU A 101 -13.62 5.18 0.16
C GLU A 101 -12.64 5.64 1.24
N LEU A 102 -11.90 6.71 0.97
CA LEU A 102 -10.96 7.31 1.91
C LEU A 102 -11.64 7.63 3.23
N TYR A 103 -11.12 7.07 4.33
CA TYR A 103 -11.73 7.18 5.65
C TYR A 103 -10.92 8.05 6.62
N LYS A 104 -9.60 7.85 6.66
CA LYS A 104 -8.72 8.61 7.55
C LYS A 104 -7.30 8.61 7.00
N TYR A 105 -6.55 9.66 7.31
CA TYR A 105 -5.13 9.76 7.00
C TYR A 105 -4.39 10.54 8.08
N ILE A 106 -3.09 10.30 8.16
CA ILE A 106 -2.19 11.12 8.97
C ILE A 106 -1.86 12.37 8.15
N LYS A 107 -2.13 13.55 8.72
CA LYS A 107 -1.81 14.82 8.06
C LYS A 107 -0.29 15.01 8.03
N ILE A 108 0.20 15.35 6.84
CA ILE A 108 1.60 15.68 6.57
C ILE A 108 1.74 17.20 6.55
N THR A 109 2.64 17.71 7.37
CA THR A 109 3.04 19.12 7.42
C THR A 109 4.26 19.32 6.52
N PHE A 110 4.10 20.13 5.47
CA PHE A 110 5.16 20.43 4.51
C PHE A 110 6.09 21.55 4.98
N GLY A 111 7.32 21.55 4.48
CA GLY A 111 8.34 22.56 4.73
C GLY A 111 9.19 22.27 5.99
N PRO A 112 10.10 23.21 6.34
CA PRO A 112 11.17 22.97 7.31
C PRO A 112 10.69 22.78 8.76
N ARG A 113 9.46 23.18 9.07
CA ARG A 113 8.88 23.08 10.41
C ARG A 113 8.01 21.84 10.58
N GLY A 114 7.81 21.06 9.52
CA GLY A 114 7.04 19.82 9.57
C GLY A 114 7.76 18.76 10.39
N LYS A 115 7.07 18.20 11.38
CA LYS A 115 7.46 16.98 12.09
C LYS A 115 6.45 15.90 11.75
N ASN A 116 6.83 15.01 10.85
CA ASN A 116 5.97 13.94 10.34
C ASN A 116 6.57 12.59 10.76
N TYR A 117 5.72 11.65 11.17
CA TYR A 117 6.14 10.32 11.60
C TYR A 117 5.62 9.21 10.69
N ALA A 118 4.64 9.51 9.83
CA ALA A 118 4.07 8.52 8.93
C ALA A 118 3.40 9.16 7.72
N ASP A 119 3.57 8.51 6.57
CA ASP A 119 2.77 8.73 5.36
C ASP A 119 1.80 7.56 5.22
N ALA A 120 0.62 7.68 5.84
CA ALA A 120 -0.35 6.59 5.90
C ALA A 120 -1.79 7.09 5.81
N ALA A 121 -2.60 6.31 5.10
CA ALA A 121 -4.03 6.51 4.97
C ALA A 121 -4.76 5.18 4.91
N ILE A 122 -6.01 5.20 5.36
CA ILE A 122 -6.92 4.08 5.33
C ILE A 122 -8.21 4.43 4.61
N ALA A 123 -8.77 3.44 3.92
CA ALA A 123 -10.05 3.53 3.25
C ALA A 123 -10.98 2.40 3.69
N ILE A 124 -12.27 2.70 3.85
CA ILE A 124 -13.31 1.68 4.07
C ILE A 124 -13.44 0.89 2.78
N ILE A 125 -13.52 -0.43 2.91
CA ILE A 125 -13.77 -1.33 1.78
C ILE A 125 -15.26 -1.37 1.45
N THR A 126 -15.60 -1.33 0.16
CA THR A 126 -17.01 -1.25 -0.30
C THR A 126 -17.38 -2.38 -1.28
N ILE A 127 -16.57 -3.43 -1.34
CA ILE A 127 -16.75 -4.60 -2.20
C ILE A 127 -17.08 -5.85 -1.36
N PRO A 128 -17.66 -6.90 -1.97
CA PRO A 128 -18.04 -8.13 -1.26
C PRO A 128 -16.85 -8.85 -0.60
N PRO A 129 -17.10 -9.65 0.45
CA PRO A 129 -16.06 -10.42 1.16
C PRO A 129 -15.16 -11.30 0.30
N ASP A 130 -15.69 -11.89 -0.78
CA ASP A 130 -14.93 -12.79 -1.65
C ASP A 130 -13.98 -12.04 -2.60
N ASP A 131 -14.06 -10.71 -2.65
CA ASP A 131 -13.28 -9.87 -3.56
C ASP A 131 -12.03 -9.27 -2.92
N TYR A 132 -11.63 -9.70 -1.72
CA TYR A 132 -10.40 -9.25 -1.05
C TYR A 132 -9.73 -10.30 -0.16
N LEU A 133 -8.41 -10.16 0.03
CA LEU A 133 -7.61 -11.00 0.93
C LEU A 133 -7.07 -10.17 2.11
N VAL A 134 -7.52 -10.50 3.32
CA VAL A 134 -7.14 -9.77 4.54
C VAL A 134 -5.77 -10.23 5.05
N GLY A 135 -4.87 -9.28 5.28
CA GLY A 135 -3.55 -9.54 5.84
C GLY A 135 -2.59 -10.25 4.87
N GLU A 136 -2.88 -10.30 3.58
CA GLU A 136 -2.07 -11.01 2.59
C GLU A 136 -1.37 -10.08 1.60
N VAL A 137 -0.18 -10.50 1.14
CA VAL A 137 0.61 -9.82 0.11
C VAL A 137 0.93 -10.74 -1.06
N LEU A 138 0.95 -10.20 -2.27
CA LEU A 138 1.26 -10.94 -3.49
C LEU A 138 2.75 -11.31 -3.56
N GLY A 139 3.02 -12.58 -3.82
CA GLY A 139 4.34 -13.17 -3.99
C GLY A 139 5.09 -12.74 -5.24
N SER A 140 6.36 -13.16 -5.32
CA SER A 140 7.26 -12.87 -6.45
C SER A 140 6.82 -13.54 -7.75
N ASP A 141 6.06 -14.63 -7.67
CA ASP A 141 5.49 -15.34 -8.82
C ASP A 141 4.20 -14.69 -9.37
N ASN A 142 3.74 -13.62 -8.71
CA ASN A 142 2.46 -12.95 -8.99
C ASN A 142 1.24 -13.89 -8.98
N LYS A 143 1.33 -15.06 -8.35
CA LYS A 143 0.24 -16.06 -8.33
C LYS A 143 -0.12 -16.48 -6.91
N ASN A 144 0.88 -16.63 -6.06
CA ASN A 144 0.71 -17.04 -4.68
C ASN A 144 0.73 -15.83 -3.76
N THR A 145 -0.03 -15.90 -2.68
CA THR A 145 -0.07 -14.87 -1.65
C THR A 145 0.41 -15.44 -0.31
N TYR A 146 0.87 -14.54 0.55
CA TYR A 146 1.42 -14.90 1.84
C TYR A 146 0.80 -14.03 2.93
N ARG A 147 0.25 -14.68 3.95
CA ARG A 147 -0.33 -13.99 5.11
C ARG A 147 0.77 -13.41 6.00
N ILE A 148 0.61 -12.14 6.35
CA ILE A 148 1.40 -11.47 7.37
C ILE A 148 0.85 -11.88 8.73
N SER A 149 1.68 -12.56 9.53
CA SER A 149 1.27 -13.14 10.82
C SER A 149 1.29 -12.15 11.99
N GLY A 150 1.86 -10.97 11.81
CA GLY A 150 1.97 -9.95 12.85
C GLY A 150 3.01 -8.88 12.50
N THR A 151 3.36 -8.09 13.49
CA THR A 151 4.43 -7.10 13.44
C THR A 151 5.58 -7.52 14.35
N THR A 152 6.78 -7.04 14.05
CA THR A 152 7.96 -7.25 14.89
C THR A 152 8.85 -6.01 14.79
N GLU A 153 9.68 -5.78 15.81
CA GLU A 153 10.71 -4.75 15.76
C GLU A 153 11.81 -5.19 14.81
N VAL A 154 12.33 -4.24 14.04
CA VAL A 154 13.35 -4.49 13.01
C VAL A 154 14.67 -3.89 13.48
N SER A 155 15.76 -4.64 13.33
CA SER A 155 17.11 -4.23 13.67
C SER A 155 17.96 -3.99 12.42
N ILE A 156 19.00 -3.14 12.55
CA ILE A 156 20.02 -2.99 11.51
C ILE A 156 20.62 -4.37 11.18
N GLY A 157 20.68 -4.68 9.88
CA GLY A 157 21.12 -5.98 9.36
C GLY A 157 19.99 -6.96 9.06
N ASP A 158 18.78 -6.76 9.59
CA ASP A 158 17.65 -7.63 9.29
C ASP A 158 17.30 -7.58 7.80
N THR A 159 16.98 -8.73 7.23
CA THR A 159 16.51 -8.81 5.84
C THR A 159 15.01 -8.56 5.78
N VAL A 160 14.61 -7.55 5.03
CA VAL A 160 13.21 -7.19 4.81
C VAL A 160 12.83 -7.37 3.34
N ARG A 161 11.55 -7.69 3.13
CA ARG A 161 10.95 -7.79 1.79
C ARG A 161 9.82 -6.78 1.67
N LYS A 162 9.71 -6.17 0.50
CA LYS A 162 8.52 -5.40 0.10
C LYS A 162 7.85 -6.07 -1.09
N SER A 163 6.53 -5.93 -1.20
CA SER A 163 5.75 -6.29 -2.39
C SER A 163 5.12 -5.02 -2.94
N GLY A 164 5.41 -4.66 -4.19
CA GLY A 164 4.97 -3.39 -4.77
C GLY A 164 4.56 -3.48 -6.22
N ARG A 165 3.67 -2.58 -6.65
CA ARG A 165 3.11 -2.54 -8.01
C ARG A 165 4.20 -2.57 -9.09
N THR A 166 5.26 -1.79 -8.91
CA THR A 166 6.23 -1.51 -9.99
C THR A 166 7.36 -2.52 -10.07
N THR A 167 7.97 -2.88 -8.93
CA THR A 167 9.17 -3.73 -8.88
C THR A 167 8.89 -5.13 -8.35
N GLY A 168 7.61 -5.48 -8.15
CA GLY A 168 7.22 -6.76 -7.57
C GLY A 168 7.76 -6.93 -6.16
N VAL A 169 8.25 -8.13 -5.86
CA VAL A 169 8.87 -8.42 -4.58
C VAL A 169 10.37 -8.17 -4.65
N THR A 170 10.88 -7.32 -3.76
CA THR A 170 12.31 -7.07 -3.61
C THR A 170 12.73 -7.33 -2.17
N SER A 171 13.99 -7.72 -1.97
CA SER A 171 14.58 -7.97 -0.65
C SER A 171 15.80 -7.08 -0.47
N ASN A 172 16.00 -6.56 0.75
CA ASN A 172 17.23 -5.86 1.12
C ASN A 172 17.45 -5.93 2.63
N THR A 173 18.60 -5.48 3.12
CA THR A 173 18.91 -5.39 4.54
C THR A 173 18.61 -4.00 5.10
N VAL A 174 18.15 -3.94 6.34
CA VAL A 174 17.94 -2.69 7.06
C VAL A 174 19.29 -2.06 7.36
N PHE A 175 19.48 -0.82 6.91
CA PHE A 175 20.72 -0.07 7.11
C PHE A 175 20.63 0.93 8.27
N ASP A 176 19.44 1.47 8.51
CA ASP A 176 19.16 2.46 9.53
C ASP A 176 17.70 2.29 9.98
N THR A 177 17.45 2.47 11.28
CA THR A 177 16.12 2.47 11.89
C THR A 177 15.68 3.90 12.21
N ASP A 178 16.59 4.77 12.63
CA ASP A 178 16.30 6.11 13.16
C ASP A 178 16.49 7.21 12.09
N ALA A 179 16.06 6.93 10.86
CA ALA A 179 16.35 7.78 9.72
C ALA A 179 15.49 9.05 9.68
N THR A 180 16.13 10.22 9.56
CA THR A 180 15.44 11.47 9.20
C THR A 180 15.55 11.72 7.71
N VAL A 181 14.43 11.70 6.99
CA VAL A 181 14.40 11.81 5.53
C VAL A 181 13.59 12.99 5.03
N LYS A 182 14.11 13.69 4.01
CA LYS A 182 13.38 14.72 3.27
C LYS A 182 12.77 14.12 2.01
N VAL A 183 11.44 14.12 1.94
CA VAL A 183 10.67 13.56 0.82
C VAL A 183 10.00 14.67 0.03
N TRP A 184 10.17 14.65 -1.29
CA TRP A 184 9.52 15.58 -2.21
C TRP A 184 8.21 14.98 -2.74
N TYR A 185 7.13 15.76 -2.65
CA TYR A 185 5.80 15.37 -3.12
C TYR A 185 5.42 16.09 -4.42
N THR A 186 5.99 17.28 -4.64
CA THR A 186 5.93 18.02 -5.91
C THR A 186 7.27 18.73 -6.14
N LEU A 187 7.40 19.48 -7.24
CA LEU A 187 8.59 20.31 -7.51
C LEU A 187 8.88 21.37 -6.43
N SER A 188 7.88 21.77 -5.65
CA SER A 188 8.01 22.82 -4.63
C SER A 188 7.57 22.40 -3.21
N LYS A 189 6.90 21.25 -3.07
CA LYS A 189 6.45 20.74 -1.76
C LYS A 189 7.26 19.53 -1.33
N TRP A 190 7.80 19.62 -0.13
CA TRP A 190 8.54 18.57 0.52
C TRP A 190 8.20 18.53 2.01
N ALA A 191 8.41 17.38 2.64
CA ALA A 191 8.21 17.14 4.06
C ALA A 191 9.43 16.42 4.64
N ILE A 192 9.71 16.65 5.93
CA ILE A 192 10.70 15.87 6.68
C ILE A 192 9.95 14.85 7.51
N PHE A 193 10.40 13.60 7.41
CA PHE A 193 9.96 12.49 8.24
C PHE A 193 11.06 12.16 9.24
N TYR A 194 10.64 11.89 10.47
CA TYR A 194 11.47 11.47 11.58
C TYR A 194 10.96 10.11 12.04
N ASP A 195 11.89 9.29 12.50
CA ASP A 195 11.59 8.17 13.40
C ASP A 195 11.48 8.69 14.85
#